data_AF-A0A356KT91-F1
#
_entry.id   AF-A0A356KT91-F1
#
_cell.length_a   1.000
_cell.length_b   1.000
_cell.length_c   1.000
_cell.angle_alpha   90.00
_cell.angle_beta   90.00
_cell.angle_gamma   90.00
#
_symmetry.space_group_name_H-M   'P 1'
#
loop_
_entity.id
_entity.type
_entity.pdbx_description
1 polymer ?
#
loop_
_entity_poly.entity_id
_entity_poly.type
_entity_poly.pdbx_seq_one_letter_code
_entity_poly.pdbx_strand_id
1 'polypeptide(L)'
;MPAVPGVYKQELEDRRYILTEQGLVRGRAVVLDRDARSPIAPEHQIEPGTAIVRRRGSRRFVQAGHPDGEHNQPAAVSSLQPADPAWANTLITVSLADGLGFPVLLDANAVDNAAVLDQLNQDPPFAAQFLADEDTNGMIRVRTRDAGAGCRLHVQASIPAAFGPNGSAAHGLDADYRLTDGWADLLELGEGPTPYVVPTVLAGHFDESQLLHLTPEARVVLTRRGSIFG
;
A
#
# COMPACT_ATOMS: atom_id res chain seq x y z
N MET A 1 -43.13 -39.11 3.50
CA MET A 1 -42.81 -38.18 2.41
C MET A 1 -41.30 -38.05 2.34
N PRO A 2 -40.65 -38.32 1.18
CA PRO A 2 -39.20 -38.23 1.07
C PRO A 2 -38.75 -36.77 0.94
N ALA A 3 -37.64 -36.42 1.59
CA ALA A 3 -37.05 -35.08 1.55
C ALA A 3 -36.51 -34.77 0.14
N VAL A 4 -36.83 -33.59 -0.39
CA VAL A 4 -36.35 -33.11 -1.69
C VAL A 4 -34.85 -32.74 -1.56
N PRO A 5 -33.96 -33.33 -2.37
CA PRO A 5 -32.58 -32.85 -2.52
C PRO A 5 -32.61 -31.51 -3.26
N GLY A 6 -31.93 -30.49 -2.73
CA GLY A 6 -31.73 -29.22 -3.44
C GLY A 6 -32.31 -27.97 -2.80
N VAL A 7 -32.83 -28.04 -1.57
CA VAL A 7 -32.93 -26.83 -0.75
C VAL A 7 -31.58 -26.61 -0.07
N TYR A 8 -30.61 -26.09 -0.82
CA TYR A 8 -29.52 -25.38 -0.18
C TYR A 8 -30.20 -24.21 0.55
N LYS A 9 -30.20 -24.30 1.88
CA LYS A 9 -30.43 -23.12 2.72
C LYS A 9 -29.64 -22.00 2.06
N GLN A 10 -30.32 -20.91 1.77
CA GLN A 10 -29.69 -19.62 1.59
C GLN A 10 -28.83 -19.46 2.85
N GLU A 11 -27.55 -19.83 2.77
CA GLU A 11 -26.59 -19.53 3.80
C GLU A 11 -26.64 -18.01 3.84
N LEU A 12 -27.28 -17.48 4.88
CA LEU A 12 -27.05 -16.10 5.27
C LEU A 12 -25.53 -16.00 5.35
N GLU A 13 -24.92 -15.32 4.38
CA GLU A 13 -23.50 -15.06 4.38
C GLU A 13 -23.23 -14.47 5.77
N ASP A 14 -22.50 -15.24 6.57
CA ASP A 14 -22.38 -14.95 7.98
C ASP A 14 -21.45 -13.75 8.16
N ARG A 15 -22.04 -12.56 8.19
CA ARG A 15 -21.33 -11.27 8.20
C ARG A 15 -21.12 -10.78 9.64
N ARG A 16 -20.71 -11.67 10.55
CA ARG A 16 -20.47 -11.29 11.97
C ARG A 16 -19.44 -10.17 12.12
N TYR A 17 -18.57 -10.02 11.13
CA TYR A 17 -17.58 -8.96 11.07
C TYR A 17 -18.15 -7.58 10.75
N ILE A 18 -19.41 -7.46 10.30
CA ILE A 18 -20.08 -6.18 10.02
C ILE A 18 -21.01 -5.84 11.19
N LEU A 19 -20.73 -4.73 11.89
CA LEU A 19 -21.59 -4.24 12.96
C LEU A 19 -22.85 -3.53 12.42
N THR A 20 -22.72 -2.85 11.27
CA THR A 20 -23.84 -2.21 10.58
C THR A 20 -23.55 -2.06 9.08
N GLU A 21 -24.59 -2.16 8.26
CA GLU A 21 -24.48 -1.93 6.82
C GLU A 21 -24.43 -0.43 6.45
N GLN A 22 -24.65 0.47 7.42
CA GLN A 22 -24.52 1.90 7.17
C GLN A 22 -23.07 2.27 6.86
N GLY A 23 -22.84 2.92 5.72
CA GLY A 23 -21.49 3.27 5.25
C GLY A 23 -20.73 2.11 4.61
N LEU A 24 -21.38 0.97 4.38
CA LEU A 24 -20.78 -0.16 3.68
C LEU A 24 -20.55 0.17 2.20
N VAL A 25 -19.30 0.10 1.74
CA VAL A 25 -18.90 0.27 0.35
C VAL A 25 -18.43 -1.07 -0.19
N ARG A 26 -19.24 -1.68 -1.05
CA ARG A 26 -18.87 -2.95 -1.71
C ARG A 26 -17.80 -2.72 -2.78
N GLY A 27 -16.84 -3.64 -2.83
CA GLY A 27 -15.83 -3.73 -3.87
C GLY A 27 -16.26 -4.64 -5.02
N ARG A 28 -15.43 -4.70 -6.05
CA ARG A 28 -15.55 -5.73 -7.09
C ARG A 28 -15.12 -7.07 -6.51
N ALA A 29 -15.71 -8.15 -7.01
CA ALA A 29 -15.19 -9.48 -6.72
C ALA A 29 -13.75 -9.61 -7.27
N VAL A 30 -12.90 -10.33 -6.53
CA VAL A 30 -11.48 -10.47 -6.85
C VAL A 30 -11.08 -11.94 -6.90
N VAL A 31 -10.03 -12.23 -7.64
CA VAL A 31 -9.45 -13.58 -7.71
C VAL A 31 -8.45 -13.74 -6.57
N LEU A 32 -8.68 -14.70 -5.69
CA LEU A 32 -7.71 -15.13 -4.70
C LEU A 32 -6.60 -15.93 -5.37
N ASP A 33 -5.38 -15.76 -4.87
CA ASP A 33 -4.24 -16.57 -5.25
C ASP A 33 -4.35 -17.96 -4.62
N ARG A 34 -3.79 -18.98 -5.28
CA ARG A 34 -3.77 -20.35 -4.76
C ARG A 34 -2.96 -20.48 -3.48
N ASP A 35 -2.07 -19.52 -3.19
CA ASP A 35 -1.25 -19.48 -1.99
C ASP A 35 -2.00 -18.81 -0.82
N ALA A 36 -3.22 -18.28 -1.04
CA ALA A 36 -4.02 -17.70 0.01
C ALA A 36 -4.43 -18.75 1.06
N ARG A 37 -4.37 -18.42 2.35
CA ARG A 37 -4.69 -19.35 3.44
C ARG A 37 -5.52 -18.68 4.53
N SER A 38 -6.51 -19.40 5.02
CA SER A 38 -7.24 -19.06 6.23
C SER A 38 -6.39 -19.39 7.47
N PRO A 39 -6.44 -18.57 8.53
CA PRO A 39 -5.82 -18.93 9.80
C PRO A 39 -6.65 -19.94 10.60
N ILE A 40 -7.88 -20.24 10.15
CA ILE A 40 -8.82 -21.17 10.77
C ILE A 40 -8.91 -22.42 9.90
N ALA A 41 -9.02 -23.58 10.53
CA ALA A 41 -9.22 -24.83 9.82
C ALA A 41 -10.66 -24.94 9.26
N PRO A 42 -10.84 -25.35 8.00
CA PRO A 42 -9.79 -25.78 7.08
C PRO A 42 -9.07 -24.61 6.39
N GLU A 43 -7.74 -24.68 6.29
CA GLU A 43 -6.89 -23.57 5.80
C GLU A 43 -7.17 -23.14 4.35
N HIS A 44 -7.78 -24.02 3.54
CA HIS A 44 -8.17 -23.71 2.17
C HIS A 44 -9.47 -22.91 2.08
N GLN A 45 -10.22 -22.78 3.16
CA GLN A 45 -11.50 -22.08 3.16
C GLN A 45 -11.34 -20.66 3.72
N ILE A 46 -11.41 -19.67 2.84
CA ILE A 46 -11.37 -18.26 3.20
C ILE A 46 -12.76 -17.80 3.62
N GLU A 47 -12.86 -17.28 4.83
CA GLU A 47 -14.12 -16.81 5.43
C GLU A 47 -14.39 -15.34 5.09
N PRO A 48 -15.66 -14.88 5.15
CA PRO A 48 -15.99 -13.46 5.18
C PRO A 48 -15.26 -12.74 6.32
N GLY A 49 -14.91 -11.47 6.13
CA GLY A 49 -14.13 -10.69 7.11
C GLY A 49 -12.62 -10.95 7.08
N THR A 50 -12.12 -11.74 6.12
CA THR A 50 -10.69 -11.92 5.91
C THR A 50 -10.10 -10.70 5.19
N ALA A 51 -9.09 -10.08 5.80
CA ALA A 51 -8.31 -9.02 5.17
C ALA A 51 -7.36 -9.59 4.12
N ILE A 52 -7.51 -9.09 2.90
CA ILE A 52 -6.72 -9.48 1.74
C ILE A 52 -6.07 -8.25 1.10
N VAL A 53 -4.98 -8.48 0.39
CA VAL A 53 -4.26 -7.47 -0.37
C VAL A 53 -3.89 -8.02 -1.73
N ARG A 54 -3.81 -7.14 -2.72
CA ARG A 54 -3.31 -7.51 -4.04
C ARG A 54 -1.87 -8.02 -3.95
N ARG A 55 -1.55 -9.10 -4.68
CA ARG A 55 -0.19 -9.65 -4.78
C ARG A 55 0.65 -8.82 -5.75
N ARG A 56 1.89 -8.49 -5.37
CA ARG A 56 2.80 -7.66 -6.15
C ARG A 56 3.01 -8.22 -7.55
N GLY A 57 2.87 -7.36 -8.57
CA GLY A 57 3.03 -7.75 -9.98
C GLY A 57 1.92 -8.65 -10.54
N SER A 58 0.86 -8.91 -9.77
CA SER A 58 -0.27 -9.76 -10.17
C SER A 58 -1.60 -8.98 -10.10
N ARG A 59 -2.68 -9.59 -10.56
CA ARG A 59 -4.07 -9.12 -10.33
C ARG A 59 -4.80 -9.96 -9.27
N ARG A 60 -4.12 -10.93 -8.69
CA ARG A 60 -4.65 -11.84 -7.65
C ARG A 60 -4.44 -11.26 -6.26
N PHE A 61 -5.19 -11.77 -5.30
CA PHE A 61 -5.18 -11.34 -3.91
C PHE A 61 -4.71 -12.46 -2.99
N VAL A 62 -3.94 -12.09 -1.98
CA VAL A 62 -3.45 -12.95 -0.90
C VAL A 62 -3.92 -12.35 0.43
N GLN A 63 -3.81 -13.09 1.53
CA GLN A 63 -4.04 -12.54 2.87
C GLN A 63 -3.13 -11.33 3.14
N ALA A 64 -3.63 -10.34 3.87
CA ALA A 64 -2.99 -9.03 4.04
C ALA A 64 -1.58 -9.08 4.66
N GLY A 65 -1.24 -10.14 5.41
CA GLY A 65 0.09 -10.37 5.98
C GLY A 65 1.05 -11.21 5.11
N HIS A 66 0.66 -11.57 3.89
CA HIS A 66 1.48 -12.40 3.01
C HIS A 66 2.74 -11.65 2.52
N PRO A 67 3.94 -12.27 2.46
CA PRO A 67 5.18 -11.60 2.04
C PRO A 67 5.15 -11.00 0.64
N ASP A 68 4.41 -11.62 -0.28
CA ASP A 68 4.22 -11.12 -1.66
C ASP A 68 3.07 -10.11 -1.79
N GLY A 69 2.45 -9.71 -0.68
CA GLY A 69 1.45 -8.66 -0.67
C GLY A 69 2.02 -7.32 -1.17
N GLU A 70 1.18 -6.55 -1.84
CA GLU A 70 1.45 -5.13 -2.02
C GLU A 70 1.43 -4.42 -0.67
N HIS A 71 2.29 -3.42 -0.54
CA HIS A 71 2.35 -2.53 0.62
C HIS A 71 2.09 -1.11 0.16
N ASN A 72 1.68 -0.27 1.09
CA ASN A 72 1.65 1.17 0.93
C ASN A 72 3.01 1.65 0.45
N GLN A 73 2.99 2.55 -0.52
CA GLN A 73 4.18 3.15 -1.09
C GLN A 73 4.37 4.55 -0.52
N PRO A 74 5.62 4.95 -0.24
CA PRO A 74 5.92 6.32 0.14
C PRO A 74 5.68 7.29 -1.02
N ALA A 75 5.54 8.57 -0.73
CA ALA A 75 5.68 9.60 -1.76
C ALA A 75 7.16 9.63 -2.17
N ALA A 76 7.44 9.61 -3.47
CA ALA A 76 8.81 9.58 -3.98
C ALA A 76 8.96 10.47 -5.22
N VAL A 77 10.04 11.25 -5.25
CA VAL A 77 10.43 12.12 -6.37
C VAL A 77 11.85 11.75 -6.77
N SER A 78 12.04 11.39 -8.04
CA SER A 78 13.37 11.20 -8.64
C SER A 78 13.85 12.49 -9.31
N SER A 79 15.15 12.69 -9.34
CA SER A 79 15.80 13.74 -10.11
C SER A 79 15.64 13.49 -11.61
N LEU A 80 15.80 14.55 -12.41
CA LEU A 80 15.73 14.51 -13.87
C LEU A 80 17.04 14.02 -14.50
N GLN A 81 18.14 14.11 -13.77
CA GLN A 81 19.46 13.62 -14.14
C GLN A 81 20.22 13.12 -12.91
N PRO A 82 21.24 12.25 -13.08
CA PRO A 82 22.17 11.93 -12.00
C PRO A 82 22.88 13.19 -11.52
N ALA A 83 23.33 13.18 -10.27
CA ALA A 83 24.17 14.25 -9.78
C ALA A 83 25.50 14.29 -10.53
N ASP A 84 25.95 15.51 -10.79
CA ASP A 84 27.18 15.83 -11.50
C ASP A 84 27.85 17.02 -10.80
N PRO A 85 29.03 17.49 -11.26
CA PRO A 85 29.71 18.61 -10.61
C PRO A 85 28.90 19.92 -10.51
N ALA A 86 27.81 20.10 -11.27
CA ALA A 86 26.96 21.29 -11.16
C ALA A 86 26.07 21.27 -9.91
N TRP A 87 25.95 20.14 -9.22
CA TRP A 87 25.21 20.00 -7.95
C TRP A 87 25.98 20.57 -6.75
N ALA A 88 27.28 20.78 -6.87
CA ALA A 88 28.10 21.40 -5.83
C ALA A 88 27.51 22.75 -5.37
N ASN A 89 27.39 22.97 -4.06
CA ASN A 89 26.77 24.16 -3.45
C ASN A 89 25.29 24.39 -3.81
N THR A 90 24.58 23.36 -4.30
CA THR A 90 23.15 23.44 -4.55
C THR A 90 22.36 23.37 -3.25
N LEU A 91 21.33 24.20 -3.14
CA LEU A 91 20.33 24.09 -2.09
C LEU A 91 19.21 23.16 -2.55
N ILE A 92 19.01 22.05 -1.85
CA ILE A 92 17.84 21.17 -2.02
C ILE A 92 16.86 21.47 -0.91
N THR A 93 15.62 21.83 -1.25
CA THR A 93 14.54 22.04 -0.30
C THR A 93 13.50 20.94 -0.48
N VAL A 94 13.22 20.21 0.59
CA VAL A 94 12.22 19.13 0.60
C VAL A 94 11.10 19.49 1.55
N SER A 95 9.85 19.30 1.16
CA SER A 95 8.70 19.59 2.01
C SER A 95 7.66 18.47 1.96
N LEU A 96 7.03 18.23 3.10
CA LEU A 96 5.69 17.62 3.12
C LEU A 96 4.71 18.68 2.60
N ALA A 97 3.65 18.28 1.89
CA ALA A 97 2.75 19.25 1.27
C ALA A 97 2.24 20.31 2.26
N ASP A 98 2.18 21.57 1.79
CA ASP A 98 1.74 22.76 2.52
C ASP A 98 2.59 23.11 3.76
N GLY A 99 3.71 22.42 4.00
CA GLY A 99 4.63 22.65 5.12
C GLY A 99 5.83 23.55 4.79
N LEU A 100 6.52 23.99 5.84
CA LEU A 100 7.84 24.62 5.71
C LEU A 100 8.83 23.60 5.14
N GLY A 101 9.56 23.97 4.10
CA GLY A 101 10.59 23.12 3.52
C GLY A 101 11.81 22.97 4.43
N PHE A 102 12.46 21.83 4.32
CA PHE A 102 13.73 21.47 4.93
C PHE A 102 14.86 21.77 3.93
N PRO A 103 15.62 22.86 4.13
CA PRO A 103 16.74 23.20 3.27
C PRO A 103 17.97 22.37 3.64
N VAL A 104 18.53 21.66 2.68
CA VAL A 104 19.83 21.00 2.76
C VAL A 104 20.77 21.66 1.75
N LEU A 105 21.80 22.35 2.24
CA LEU A 105 22.84 22.91 1.39
C LEU A 105 23.90 21.84 1.15
N LEU A 106 24.03 21.42 -0.10
CA LEU A 106 25.09 20.51 -0.52
C LEU A 106 26.45 21.21 -0.47
N ASP A 107 27.50 20.49 -0.10
CA ASP A 107 28.85 21.03 -0.09
C ASP A 107 29.46 21.09 -1.51
N ALA A 108 30.69 21.58 -1.61
CA ALA A 108 31.40 21.70 -2.88
C ALA A 108 31.87 20.34 -3.46
N ASN A 109 31.85 19.27 -2.66
CA ASN A 109 32.27 17.92 -3.04
C ASN A 109 31.08 17.03 -3.45
N ALA A 110 29.84 17.53 -3.38
CA ALA A 110 28.63 16.86 -3.83
C ALA A 110 28.55 16.80 -5.37
N VAL A 111 29.49 16.07 -5.99
CA VAL A 111 29.70 16.05 -7.45
C VAL A 111 29.22 14.77 -8.13
N ASP A 112 28.68 13.82 -7.38
CA ASP A 112 28.10 12.57 -7.84
C ASP A 112 26.93 12.12 -6.95
N ASN A 113 26.23 11.06 -7.35
CA ASN A 113 25.09 10.54 -6.59
C ASN A 113 25.48 10.15 -5.16
N ALA A 114 26.60 9.45 -4.98
CA ALA A 114 26.99 8.92 -3.68
C ALA A 114 27.22 10.04 -2.67
N ALA A 115 27.92 11.11 -3.06
CA ALA A 115 28.17 12.28 -2.23
C ALA A 115 26.88 13.03 -1.88
N VAL A 116 25.97 13.22 -2.85
CA VAL A 116 24.68 13.88 -2.60
C VAL A 116 23.80 13.04 -1.66
N LEU A 117 23.70 11.74 -1.90
CA LEU A 117 22.90 10.82 -1.07
C LEU A 117 23.42 10.75 0.37
N ASP A 118 24.75 10.72 0.55
CA ASP A 118 25.36 10.74 1.87
C ASP A 118 25.02 12.03 2.63
N GLN A 119 25.21 13.19 1.99
CA GLN A 119 24.92 14.49 2.62
C GLN A 119 23.44 14.68 2.96
N LEU A 120 22.52 14.32 2.06
CA LEU A 120 21.09 14.37 2.34
C LEU A 120 20.74 13.50 3.57
N ASN A 121 21.25 12.27 3.62
CA ASN A 121 20.93 11.34 4.71
C ASN A 121 21.69 11.63 6.01
N GLN A 122 22.75 12.43 5.98
CA GLN A 122 23.47 12.91 7.17
C GLN A 122 22.81 14.15 7.80
N ASP A 123 22.02 14.93 7.05
CA ASP A 123 21.26 16.06 7.59
C ASP A 123 20.14 15.56 8.53
N PRO A 124 20.19 15.85 9.85
CA PRO A 124 19.24 15.26 10.80
C PRO A 124 17.77 15.65 10.58
N PRO A 125 17.43 16.93 10.30
CA PRO A 125 16.05 17.33 9.96
C PRO A 125 15.50 16.58 8.74
N PHE A 126 16.29 16.47 7.67
CA PHE A 126 15.91 15.69 6.48
C PHE A 126 15.74 14.21 6.84
N ALA A 127 16.76 13.59 7.43
CA ALA A 127 16.81 12.16 7.68
C ALA A 127 15.74 11.68 8.67
N ALA A 128 15.16 12.58 9.48
CA ALA A 128 14.04 12.27 10.37
C ALA A 128 12.73 11.95 9.62
N GLN A 129 12.50 12.57 8.46
CA GLN A 129 11.22 12.46 7.72
C GLN A 129 11.36 11.84 6.34
N PHE A 130 12.57 11.92 5.77
CA PHE A 130 12.86 11.49 4.41
C PHE A 130 14.01 10.50 4.39
N LEU A 131 14.16 9.88 3.23
CA LEU A 131 15.29 9.04 2.87
C LEU A 131 15.64 9.37 1.42
N ALA A 132 16.93 9.61 1.16
CA ALA A 132 17.46 9.71 -0.19
C ALA A 132 18.09 8.36 -0.56
N ASP A 133 17.74 7.82 -1.73
CA ASP A 133 18.39 6.64 -2.32
C ASP A 133 18.49 6.78 -3.84
N GLU A 134 19.06 5.78 -4.51
CA GLU A 134 19.10 5.72 -5.97
C GLU A 134 17.90 4.92 -6.50
N ASP A 135 17.23 5.42 -7.53
CA ASP A 135 16.20 4.65 -8.22
C ASP A 135 16.79 3.65 -9.23
N THR A 136 15.93 2.89 -9.90
CA THR A 136 16.37 1.84 -10.84
C THR A 136 17.06 2.40 -12.10
N ASN A 137 17.00 3.70 -12.34
CA ASN A 137 17.59 4.36 -13.50
C ASN A 137 18.89 5.13 -13.16
N GLY A 138 19.38 5.03 -11.93
CA GLY A 138 20.56 5.78 -11.49
C GLY A 138 20.27 7.24 -11.10
N MET A 139 19.01 7.59 -10.82
CA MET A 139 18.63 8.93 -10.41
C MET A 139 18.55 9.03 -8.89
N ILE A 140 18.81 10.22 -8.36
CA ILE A 140 18.61 10.49 -6.93
C ILE A 140 17.13 10.55 -6.67
N ARG A 141 16.65 9.70 -5.77
CA ARG A 141 15.26 9.64 -5.34
C ARG A 141 15.15 10.04 -3.89
N VAL A 142 14.31 11.04 -3.64
CA VAL A 142 13.89 11.42 -2.29
C VAL A 142 12.52 10.79 -2.03
N ARG A 143 12.35 10.16 -0.87
CA ARG A 143 11.06 9.59 -0.46
C ARG A 143 10.72 9.88 0.99
N THR A 144 9.43 9.94 1.29
CA THR A 144 8.95 9.97 2.67
C THR A 144 9.29 8.67 3.39
N ARG A 145 9.55 8.73 4.70
CA ARG A 145 9.66 7.52 5.52
C ARG A 145 8.30 6.86 5.74
N ASP A 146 7.27 7.67 5.88
CA ASP A 146 5.89 7.20 5.95
C ASP A 146 5.38 6.79 4.56
N ALA A 147 4.39 5.90 4.55
CA ALA A 147 3.78 5.35 3.35
C ALA A 147 2.26 5.52 3.29
N GLY A 148 1.73 5.50 2.06
CA GLY A 148 0.30 5.54 1.79
C GLY A 148 -0.17 6.85 1.16
N ALA A 149 -1.43 6.87 0.73
CA ALA A 149 -2.05 7.96 -0.03
C ALA A 149 -2.13 9.30 0.71
N GLY A 150 -1.96 9.31 2.03
CA GLY A 150 -1.88 10.53 2.83
C GLY A 150 -0.51 11.23 2.77
N CYS A 151 0.54 10.52 2.36
CA CYS A 151 1.90 11.07 2.30
C CYS A 151 2.06 11.92 1.04
N ARG A 152 2.64 13.11 1.17
CA ARG A 152 2.91 14.03 0.06
C ARG A 152 4.32 14.57 0.17
N LEU A 153 4.93 14.82 -0.98
CA LEU A 153 6.32 15.26 -1.10
C LEU A 153 6.43 16.30 -2.19
N HIS A 154 7.17 17.37 -1.93
CA HIS A 154 7.65 18.30 -2.96
C HIS A 154 9.15 18.53 -2.75
N VAL A 155 9.91 18.43 -3.84
CA VAL A 155 11.37 18.59 -3.85
C VAL A 155 11.73 19.67 -4.85
N GLN A 156 12.47 20.67 -4.40
CA GLN A 156 13.00 21.75 -5.23
C GLN A 156 14.51 21.84 -5.04
N ALA A 157 15.23 22.18 -6.10
CA ALA A 157 16.65 22.50 -6.03
C ALA A 157 16.90 23.90 -6.60
N SER A 158 17.97 24.56 -6.14
CA SER A 158 18.43 25.84 -6.73
C SER A 158 18.93 25.69 -8.16
N ILE A 159 19.23 24.46 -8.62
CA ILE A 159 19.53 24.14 -10.01
C ILE A 159 18.30 23.48 -10.69
N PRO A 160 17.72 24.11 -11.73
CA PRO A 160 16.55 23.56 -12.41
C PRO A 160 16.77 22.18 -13.05
N ALA A 161 18.00 21.84 -13.42
CA ALA A 161 18.32 20.55 -14.03
C ALA A 161 18.11 19.35 -13.08
N ALA A 162 18.12 19.56 -11.76
CA ALA A 162 17.95 18.47 -10.80
C ALA A 162 16.49 18.01 -10.68
N PHE A 163 15.54 18.91 -10.41
CA PHE A 163 14.14 18.58 -10.14
C PHE A 163 13.13 19.43 -10.93
N GLY A 164 13.60 20.18 -11.93
CA GLY A 164 12.78 21.12 -12.69
C GLY A 164 12.77 22.53 -12.07
N PRO A 165 12.36 23.55 -12.84
CA PRO A 165 12.39 24.95 -12.40
C PRO A 165 11.47 25.24 -11.22
N ASN A 166 10.38 24.48 -11.06
CA ASN A 166 9.42 24.61 -9.96
C ASN A 166 9.53 23.47 -8.94
N GLY A 167 10.60 22.68 -9.03
CA GLY A 167 10.68 21.39 -8.36
C GLY A 167 9.69 20.36 -8.91
N SER A 168 9.59 19.23 -8.21
CA SER A 168 8.77 18.08 -8.55
C SER A 168 8.00 17.61 -7.32
N ALA A 169 6.74 17.19 -7.52
CA ALA A 169 5.87 16.73 -6.43
C ALA A 169 5.37 15.30 -6.67
N ALA A 170 5.15 14.58 -5.59
CA ALA A 170 4.58 13.24 -5.60
C ALA A 170 3.68 12.99 -4.38
N HIS A 171 2.90 11.92 -4.44
CA HIS A 171 2.11 11.40 -3.32
C HIS A 171 2.38 9.90 -3.17
N GLY A 172 2.23 9.40 -1.93
CA GLY A 172 2.29 7.98 -1.66
C GLY A 172 1.05 7.27 -2.19
N LEU A 173 1.06 5.94 -2.15
CA LEU A 173 -0.05 5.13 -2.66
C LEU A 173 -0.47 4.12 -1.61
N ASP A 174 -1.77 3.95 -1.42
CA ASP A 174 -2.30 2.86 -0.60
C ASP A 174 -2.25 1.55 -1.40
N ALA A 175 -1.83 0.47 -0.76
CA ALA A 175 -2.03 -0.87 -1.30
C ALA A 175 -3.54 -1.20 -1.38
N ASP A 176 -3.90 -2.11 -2.27
CA ASP A 176 -5.29 -2.51 -2.50
C ASP A 176 -5.76 -3.52 -1.43
N TYR A 177 -5.87 -3.06 -0.18
CA TYR A 177 -6.45 -3.85 0.92
C TYR A 177 -7.97 -3.90 0.81
N ARG A 178 -8.55 -5.06 1.12
CA ARG A 178 -10.00 -5.31 1.09
C ARG A 178 -10.37 -6.32 2.18
N LEU A 179 -11.65 -6.40 2.50
CA LEU A 179 -12.21 -7.50 3.27
C LEU A 179 -13.03 -8.41 2.36
N THR A 180 -12.99 -9.72 2.57
CA THR A 180 -13.89 -10.66 1.89
C THR A 180 -15.32 -10.51 2.39
N ASP A 181 -16.30 -10.51 1.48
CA ASP A 181 -17.73 -10.42 1.82
C ASP A 181 -18.43 -11.80 1.75
N GLY A 182 -17.73 -12.82 1.29
CA GLY A 182 -18.26 -14.15 1.06
C GLY A 182 -17.19 -15.21 1.27
N TRP A 183 -17.65 -16.45 1.31
CA TRP A 183 -16.79 -17.62 1.42
C TRP A 183 -16.07 -17.90 0.10
N ALA A 184 -14.85 -18.43 0.20
CA ALA A 184 -14.15 -19.03 -0.93
C ALA A 184 -13.46 -20.32 -0.48
N ASP A 185 -13.76 -21.43 -1.15
CA ASP A 185 -13.10 -22.72 -0.93
C ASP A 185 -12.03 -22.91 -2.00
N LEU A 186 -10.75 -22.92 -1.61
CA LEU A 186 -9.60 -23.01 -2.51
C LEU A 186 -9.25 -24.46 -2.93
N LEU A 187 -10.10 -25.45 -2.63
CA LEU A 187 -9.89 -26.84 -3.06
C LEU A 187 -10.09 -27.00 -4.57
N GLU A 188 -9.03 -27.39 -5.28
CA GLU A 188 -9.11 -27.76 -6.69
C GLU A 188 -9.78 -29.14 -6.80
N LEU A 189 -11.06 -29.17 -7.20
CA LEU A 189 -11.81 -30.42 -7.40
C LEU A 189 -11.62 -31.06 -8.80
N GLY A 190 -10.59 -30.70 -9.58
CA GLY A 190 -10.42 -31.21 -10.96
C GLY A 190 -9.18 -30.75 -11.73
N GLU A 191 -9.20 -30.93 -13.06
CA GLU A 191 -8.07 -30.74 -14.02
C GLU A 191 -7.66 -29.27 -14.25
N GLY A 192 -7.30 -28.56 -13.20
CA GLY A 192 -6.57 -27.30 -13.30
C GLY A 192 -6.96 -26.23 -12.27
N PRO A 193 -6.14 -25.17 -12.15
CA PRO A 193 -6.35 -24.11 -11.17
C PRO A 193 -7.57 -23.28 -11.54
N THR A 194 -8.70 -23.55 -10.88
CA THR A 194 -9.89 -22.70 -10.99
C THR A 194 -9.65 -21.45 -10.16
N PRO A 195 -9.69 -20.24 -10.74
CA PRO A 195 -9.52 -19.02 -9.97
C PRO A 195 -10.72 -18.81 -9.03
N TYR A 196 -10.45 -18.70 -7.73
CA TYR A 196 -11.50 -18.48 -6.74
C TYR A 196 -11.86 -17.01 -6.65
N VAL A 197 -13.06 -16.68 -7.12
CA VAL A 197 -13.58 -15.32 -7.13
C VAL A 197 -14.39 -15.08 -5.87
N VAL A 198 -14.01 -14.08 -5.07
CA VAL A 198 -14.67 -13.73 -3.81
C VAL A 198 -15.19 -12.29 -3.87
N PRO A 199 -16.45 -12.00 -3.46
CA PRO A 199 -16.92 -10.64 -3.30
C PRO A 199 -16.14 -9.93 -2.18
N THR A 200 -16.02 -8.60 -2.25
CA THR A 200 -15.22 -7.85 -1.29
C THR A 200 -15.92 -6.58 -0.81
N VAL A 201 -15.45 -6.06 0.32
CA VAL A 201 -15.82 -4.77 0.91
C VAL A 201 -14.58 -3.86 0.91
N LEU A 202 -14.77 -2.59 0.52
CA LEU A 202 -13.74 -1.55 0.51
C LEU A 202 -13.78 -0.64 1.74
N ALA A 203 -14.96 -0.45 2.34
CA ALA A 203 -15.16 0.28 3.58
C ALA A 203 -16.45 -0.16 4.30
N GLY A 204 -16.52 0.00 5.61
CA GLY A 204 -17.69 -0.33 6.42
C GLY A 204 -17.44 -0.14 7.92
N HIS A 205 -18.42 -0.48 8.75
CA HIS A 205 -18.25 -0.54 10.19
C HIS A 205 -18.05 -1.99 10.63
N PHE A 206 -16.84 -2.31 11.08
CA PHE A 206 -16.41 -3.67 11.36
C PHE A 206 -16.24 -3.93 12.85
N ASP A 207 -16.58 -5.14 13.27
CA ASP A 207 -16.17 -5.70 14.55
C ASP A 207 -14.73 -6.18 14.40
N GLU A 208 -13.76 -5.46 14.98
CA GLU A 208 -12.34 -5.77 14.79
C GLU A 208 -11.98 -7.16 15.33
N SER A 209 -12.71 -7.65 16.34
CA SER A 209 -12.48 -8.97 16.94
C SER A 209 -12.82 -10.14 16.02
N GLN A 210 -13.63 -9.89 14.98
CA GLN A 210 -14.07 -10.91 14.02
C GLN A 210 -13.27 -10.86 12.71
N LEU A 211 -12.36 -9.90 12.54
CA LEU A 211 -11.57 -9.77 11.32
C LEU A 211 -10.37 -10.72 11.34
N LEU A 212 -10.18 -11.44 10.23
CA LEU A 212 -9.06 -12.36 10.06
C LEU A 212 -7.94 -11.68 9.28
N HIS A 213 -6.68 -11.93 9.66
CA HIS A 213 -5.48 -11.36 9.01
C HIS A 213 -5.42 -9.83 8.92
N LEU A 214 -6.19 -9.10 9.74
CA LEU A 214 -6.13 -7.63 9.74
C LEU A 214 -4.75 -7.16 10.24
N THR A 215 -3.94 -6.64 9.32
CA THR A 215 -2.66 -6.02 9.68
C THR A 215 -2.87 -4.56 10.10
N PRO A 216 -1.95 -3.96 10.88
CA PRO A 216 -2.01 -2.53 11.18
C PRO A 216 -2.05 -1.66 9.91
N GLU A 217 -1.33 -2.07 8.87
CA GLU A 217 -1.31 -1.40 7.58
C GLU A 217 -2.67 -1.46 6.86
N ALA A 218 -3.29 -2.64 6.80
CA ALA A 218 -4.62 -2.83 6.25
C ALA A 218 -5.66 -1.98 6.99
N ARG A 219 -5.59 -1.96 8.34
CA ARG A 219 -6.46 -1.15 9.19
C ARG A 219 -6.36 0.33 8.82
N VAL A 220 -5.14 0.89 8.73
CA VAL A 220 -4.93 2.31 8.38
C VAL A 220 -5.51 2.63 7.01
N VAL A 221 -5.27 1.78 6.01
CA VAL A 221 -5.80 1.98 4.65
C VAL A 221 -7.33 1.95 4.64
N LEU A 222 -7.94 0.96 5.29
CA LEU A 222 -9.38 0.84 5.37
C LEU A 222 -10.00 2.02 6.13
N THR A 223 -9.38 2.51 7.21
CA THR A 223 -9.81 3.73 7.91
C THR A 223 -9.75 4.96 7.00
N ARG A 224 -8.66 5.14 6.23
CA ARG A 224 -8.55 6.25 5.25
C ARG A 224 -9.67 6.21 4.19
N ARG A 225 -10.15 5.01 3.86
CA ARG A 225 -11.30 4.79 2.95
C ARG A 225 -12.66 4.99 3.61
N GLY A 226 -12.70 5.32 4.90
CA GLY A 226 -13.92 5.59 5.66
C GLY A 226 -14.42 4.44 6.52
N SER A 227 -13.61 3.41 6.74
CA SER A 227 -13.98 2.32 7.66
C SER A 227 -13.91 2.75 9.11
N ILE A 228 -14.76 2.15 9.93
CA ILE A 228 -14.75 2.29 11.39
C ILE A 228 -14.56 0.90 11.99
N PHE A 229 -13.77 0.79 13.05
CA PHE A 229 -13.47 -0.46 13.75
C PHE A 229 -13.95 -0.32 15.20
N GLY A 230 -14.87 -1.21 15.60
CA GLY A 230 -15.45 -1.29 16.94
C GLY A 230 -14.98 -2.52 17.71
#